data_AF-A0A246I853-F1
#
_entry.id   AF-A0A246I853-F1
#
_cell.length_a   1.000
_cell.length_b   1.000
_cell.length_c   1.000
_cell.angle_alpha   90.00
_cell.angle_beta   90.00
_cell.angle_gamma   90.00
#
_symmetry.space_group_name_H-M   'P 1'
#
loop_
_entity.id
_entity.type
_entity.pdbx_description
1 polymer ?
#
loop_
_entity_poly.entity_id
_entity_poly.type
_entity_poly.pdbx_seq_one_letter_code
_entity_poly.pdbx_strand_id
1 'polypeptide(L)'
;MNLTLEQLAARLEACELDLEAHRGYIKALEYGLRAVMASHPNPQVLSLAWAMALAGAADAHAGEEGFSFNGAMQRAMRDLTSELGSL
;
A
#
# COMPACT_ATOMS: atom_id res chain seq x y z
N MET A 1 24.95 -10.92 -20.91
CA MET A 1 25.97 -10.08 -20.26
C MET A 1 25.87 -10.36 -18.77
N ASN A 2 26.91 -10.89 -18.13
CA ASN A 2 26.90 -11.15 -16.68
C ASN A 2 27.28 -9.85 -15.95
N LEU A 3 26.51 -9.49 -14.92
CA LEU A 3 26.80 -8.34 -14.08
C LEU A 3 27.94 -8.68 -13.12
N THR A 4 28.78 -7.70 -12.85
CA THR A 4 29.79 -7.76 -11.78
C THR A 4 29.14 -7.70 -10.41
N LEU A 5 29.89 -8.07 -9.37
CA LEU A 5 29.41 -8.01 -7.99
C LEU A 5 29.09 -6.56 -7.58
N GLU A 6 29.91 -5.59 -8.01
CA GLU A 6 29.67 -4.17 -7.73
C GLU A 6 28.38 -3.67 -8.40
N GLN A 7 28.13 -4.10 -9.64
CA GLN A 7 26.89 -3.75 -10.35
C GLN A 7 25.65 -4.38 -9.71
N LEU A 8 25.76 -5.60 -9.17
CA LEU A 8 24.66 -6.21 -8.42
C LEU A 8 24.41 -5.49 -7.09
N ALA A 9 25.46 -5.11 -6.37
CA ALA A 9 25.34 -4.36 -5.12
C ALA A 9 24.68 -2.98 -5.34
N ALA A 10 25.11 -2.24 -6.36
CA ALA A 10 24.53 -0.93 -6.69
C ALA A 10 23.04 -1.03 -7.09
N ARG A 11 22.65 -2.10 -7.78
CA ARG A 11 21.24 -2.36 -8.11
C ARG A 11 20.40 -2.70 -6.88
N LEU A 12 20.97 -3.44 -5.92
CA LEU A 12 20.28 -3.76 -4.68
C LEU A 12 20.05 -2.51 -3.84
N GLU A 13 21.07 -1.68 -3.67
CA GLU A 13 20.97 -0.41 -2.94
C GLU A 13 19.93 0.53 -3.56
N ALA A 14 19.90 0.64 -4.89
CA ALA A 14 18.87 1.41 -5.58
C ALA A 14 17.45 0.85 -5.33
N CYS A 15 17.30 -0.48 -5.33
CA CYS A 15 16.03 -1.14 -5.02
C CYS A 15 15.58 -0.87 -3.58
N GLU A 16 16.50 -0.95 -2.61
CA GLU A 16 16.22 -0.66 -1.21
C GLU A 16 15.78 0.79 -1.00
N LEU A 17 16.46 1.73 -1.66
CA LEU A 17 16.09 3.15 -1.61
C LEU A 17 14.70 3.40 -2.20
N ASP A 18 14.41 2.82 -3.34
CA ASP A 18 13.08 2.93 -3.97
C ASP A 18 12.00 2.32 -3.08
N LEU A 19 12.24 1.16 -2.47
CA LEU A 19 11.28 0.53 -1.56
C LEU A 19 10.98 1.40 -0.35
N GLU A 20 12.00 2.02 0.26
CA GLU A 20 11.79 2.93 1.39
C GLU A 20 11.06 4.22 0.98
N ALA A 21 11.31 4.74 -0.23
CA ALA A 21 10.53 5.87 -0.76
C ALA A 21 9.05 5.50 -0.95
N HIS A 22 8.75 4.35 -1.54
CA HIS A 22 7.37 3.86 -1.69
C HIS A 22 6.69 3.63 -0.35
N ARG A 23 7.41 3.08 0.64
CA ARG A 23 6.91 2.96 2.02
C ARG A 23 6.54 4.32 2.60
N GLY A 24 7.38 5.33 2.40
CA GLY A 24 7.11 6.71 2.81
C GLY A 24 5.83 7.29 2.18
N TYR A 25 5.63 7.11 0.88
CA TYR A 25 4.42 7.55 0.19
C TYR A 25 3.15 6.87 0.72
N ILE A 26 3.19 5.56 0.94
CA ILE A 26 2.06 4.82 1.52
C ILE A 26 1.72 5.35 2.91
N LYS A 27 2.72 5.61 3.75
CA LYS A 27 2.51 6.19 5.09
C LYS A 27 1.94 7.61 5.02
N ALA A 28 2.40 8.44 4.09
CA ALA A 28 1.84 9.77 3.90
C ALA A 28 0.37 9.72 3.47
N LEU A 29 0.02 8.81 2.54
CA LEU A 29 -1.37 8.57 2.11
C LEU A 29 -2.25 8.12 3.28
N GLU A 30 -1.75 7.20 4.10
CA GLU A 30 -2.43 6.72 5.31
C GLU A 30 -2.72 7.87 6.29
N TYR A 31 -1.74 8.72 6.59
CA TYR A 31 -1.96 9.90 7.44
C TYR A 31 -2.94 10.91 6.82
N GLY A 32 -2.84 11.14 5.51
CA GLY A 32 -3.78 11.99 4.78
C GLY A 32 -5.21 11.47 4.89
N LEU A 33 -5.41 10.17 4.69
CA LEU A 33 -6.71 9.53 4.83
C LEU A 33 -7.25 9.62 6.26
N ARG A 34 -6.40 9.42 7.28
CA ARG A 34 -6.80 9.64 8.69
C ARG A 34 -7.31 11.06 8.92
N ALA A 35 -6.61 12.07 8.40
CA ALA A 35 -7.03 13.45 8.53
C ALA A 35 -8.38 13.71 7.83
N VAL A 36 -8.57 13.18 6.61
CA VAL A 36 -9.84 13.30 5.89
C VAL A 36 -10.97 12.62 6.65
N MET A 37 -10.79 11.38 7.13
CA MET A 37 -11.80 10.65 7.92
C MET A 37 -12.17 11.37 9.21
N ALA A 38 -11.19 11.87 9.96
CA ALA A 38 -11.43 12.61 11.20
C ALA A 38 -12.21 13.92 10.97
N SER A 39 -12.03 14.55 9.80
CA SER A 39 -12.72 15.78 9.41
C SER A 39 -14.06 15.57 8.70
N HIS A 40 -14.41 14.33 8.36
CA HIS A 40 -15.59 14.03 7.55
C HIS A 40 -16.88 14.12 8.40
N PRO A 41 -17.97 14.74 7.91
CA PRO A 41 -19.23 14.85 8.67
C PRO A 41 -19.87 13.49 9.02
N ASN A 42 -19.53 12.43 8.30
CA ASN A 42 -19.99 11.06 8.54
C ASN A 42 -18.81 10.08 8.34
N PRO A 43 -17.96 9.88 9.35
CA PRO A 43 -16.74 9.09 9.22
C PRO A 43 -16.99 7.62 8.82
N GLN A 44 -18.13 7.06 9.21
CA GLN A 44 -18.49 5.66 8.93
C GLN A 44 -18.70 5.42 7.44
N VAL A 45 -19.33 6.37 6.73
CA VAL A 45 -19.57 6.27 5.28
C VAL A 45 -18.25 6.30 4.51
N LEU A 46 -17.31 7.17 4.90
CA LEU A 46 -16.01 7.25 4.24
C LEU A 46 -15.17 6.00 4.50
N SER A 47 -15.21 5.45 5.72
CA SER A 47 -14.55 4.17 6.05
C SER A 47 -15.07 3.02 5.18
N LEU A 48 -16.39 2.92 5.00
CA LEU A 48 -17.01 1.91 4.14
C LEU A 48 -16.62 2.09 2.66
N ALA A 49 -16.67 3.32 2.15
CA ALA A 49 -16.27 3.63 0.78
C ALA A 49 -14.80 3.30 0.52
N TRP A 50 -13.92 3.56 1.50
CA TRP A 50 -12.51 3.19 1.45
C TRP A 50 -12.32 1.66 1.38
N ALA A 51 -13.00 0.90 2.23
CA ALA A 51 -12.94 -0.57 2.20
C ALA A 51 -13.37 -1.15 0.84
N MET A 52 -14.40 -0.57 0.22
CA MET A 52 -14.85 -0.97 -1.13
C MET A 52 -13.83 -0.61 -2.22
N ALA A 53 -13.22 0.58 -2.14
CA ALA A 53 -12.19 1.00 -3.08
C ALA A 53 -10.96 0.09 -3.02
N LEU A 54 -10.56 -0.34 -1.82
CA LEU A 54 -9.48 -1.31 -1.62
C LEU A 54 -9.80 -2.67 -2.26
N ALA A 55 -11.02 -3.18 -2.07
CA ALA A 55 -11.45 -4.43 -2.71
C ALA A 55 -11.39 -4.30 -4.25
N GLY A 56 -11.92 -3.21 -4.81
CA GLY A 56 -11.88 -2.96 -6.25
C GLY A 56 -10.47 -2.80 -6.80
N ALA A 57 -9.56 -2.16 -6.06
CA ALA A 57 -8.16 -2.03 -6.45
C ALA A 57 -7.45 -3.40 -6.48
N ALA A 58 -7.71 -4.26 -5.49
CA ALA A 58 -7.15 -5.61 -5.48
C ALA A 58 -7.70 -6.48 -6.62
N ASP A 59 -8.99 -6.37 -6.93
CA ASP A 59 -9.60 -7.08 -8.06
C ASP A 59 -9.03 -6.60 -9.41
N ALA A 60 -8.76 -5.31 -9.55
CA ALA A 60 -8.15 -4.75 -10.76
C ALA A 60 -6.72 -5.27 -11.01
N HIS A 61 -5.95 -5.53 -9.96
CA HIS A 61 -4.56 -6.03 -10.06
C HIS A 61 -4.45 -7.57 -10.00
N ALA A 62 -5.57 -8.27 -9.76
CA ALA A 62 -5.65 -9.74 -9.70
C ALA A 62 -5.15 -10.44 -10.98
N GLY A 63 -5.15 -9.75 -12.13
CA GLY A 63 -4.75 -10.28 -13.43
C GLY A 63 -3.34 -9.90 -13.92
N GLU A 64 -2.67 -8.91 -13.33
CA GLU A 64 -1.44 -8.32 -13.89
C GLU A 64 -0.15 -8.78 -13.19
N GLU A 65 -0.18 -9.02 -11.87
CA GLU A 65 0.97 -9.53 -11.10
C GLU A 65 0.49 -10.68 -10.22
N GLY A 66 1.08 -11.88 -10.36
CA GLY A 66 0.53 -13.14 -9.84
C GLY A 66 0.03 -13.15 -8.38
N PHE A 67 -0.81 -14.14 -8.06
CA PHE A 67 -1.56 -14.34 -6.81
C PHE A 67 -0.86 -13.95 -5.48
N SER A 68 0.47 -14.02 -5.38
CA SER A 68 1.23 -13.65 -4.18
C SER A 68 1.27 -12.13 -3.90
N PHE A 69 1.38 -11.29 -4.93
CA PHE A 69 1.38 -9.83 -4.79
C PHE A 69 0.02 -9.34 -4.30
N ASN A 70 -1.04 -9.84 -4.92
CA ASN A 70 -2.42 -9.52 -4.55
C ASN A 70 -2.77 -9.96 -3.14
N GLY A 71 -2.33 -11.15 -2.71
CA GLY A 71 -2.55 -11.63 -1.35
C GLY A 71 -1.84 -10.79 -0.28
N ALA A 72 -0.61 -10.37 -0.55
CA ALA A 72 0.16 -9.51 0.33
C ALA A 72 -0.43 -8.08 0.39
N MET A 73 -0.80 -7.51 -0.75
CA MET A 73 -1.46 -6.20 -0.84
C MET A 73 -2.80 -6.21 -0.10
N GLN A 74 -3.67 -7.20 -0.35
CA GLN A 74 -4.94 -7.33 0.37
C GLN A 74 -4.74 -7.51 1.88
N ARG A 75 -3.70 -8.22 2.32
CA ARG A 75 -3.38 -8.35 3.75
C ARG A 75 -2.92 -7.02 4.33
N ALA A 76 -1.97 -6.34 3.69
CA ALA A 76 -1.49 -5.03 4.13
C ALA A 76 -2.63 -3.99 4.21
N MET A 77 -3.56 -3.99 3.25
CA MET A 77 -4.71 -3.09 3.24
C MET A 77 -5.75 -3.43 4.31
N ARG A 78 -5.96 -4.73 4.61
CA ARG A 78 -6.83 -5.15 5.73
C ARG A 78 -6.23 -4.76 7.07
N ASP A 79 -4.93 -4.97 7.25
CA ASP A 79 -4.21 -4.61 8.47
C ASP A 79 -4.29 -3.08 8.69
N LEU A 80 -4.09 -2.30 7.62
CA LEU A 80 -4.28 -0.85 7.60
C LEU A 80 -5.71 -0.44 8.00
N THR A 81 -6.72 -1.10 7.45
CA THR A 81 -8.14 -0.82 7.73
C THR A 81 -8.51 -1.17 9.17
N SER A 82 -7.95 -2.25 9.72
CA SER A 82 -8.10 -2.64 11.12
C SER A 82 -7.54 -1.58 12.06
N GLU A 83 -6.34 -1.06 11.78
CA GLU A 83 -5.75 0.04 12.55
C GLU A 83 -6.61 1.31 12.48
N LEU A 84 -7.24 1.60 11.33
CA LEU A 84 -8.15 2.74 11.15
C LEU A 84 -9.46 2.63 11.95
N GLY A 85 -10.03 1.42 12.09
CA GLY A 85 -11.30 1.20 12.80
C GLY A 85 -11.19 1.04 14.33
N SER A 86 -9.96 1.01 14.86
CA SER A 86 -9.66 0.85 16.29
C SER A 86 -9.54 2.16 17.09
N LEU A 87 -9.74 3.30 16.41
CA LEU A 87 -9.83 4.66 16.98
C LEU A 87 -11.29 5.04 17.25
#